data_AF-A0A7V2EUP8-F1
#
_entry.id   AF-A0A7V2EUP8-F1
#
_cell.length_a   1.000
_cell.length_b   1.000
_cell.length_c   1.000
_cell.angle_alpha   90.00
_cell.angle_beta   90.00
_cell.angle_gamma   90.00
#
_symmetry.space_group_name_H-M   'P 1'
#
loop_
_entity.id
_entity.type
_entity.pdbx_description
1 polymer ?
#
loop_
_entity_poly.entity_id
_entity_poly.type
_entity_poly.pdbx_seq_one_letter_code
_entity_poly.pdbx_strand_id
1 'polypeptide(L)'
;MNPSTLLGMFIGLAIVATTIGLSAEDPSNFLNLPGLLLVVGGTVAATLVSYPLHEVLRVFRVFGIVLKNERLYAERDINELVEVAKLKFQGQIGRADEKLNRIRNPFLRSGMQMVLDGASSEDLITLMQWRI
;
A
#
# COMPACT_ATOMS: atom_id res chain seq x y z
N MET A 1 9.96 -3.67 1.04
CA MET A 1 9.50 -4.79 0.19
C MET A 1 9.38 -6.03 1.05
N ASN A 2 8.32 -6.80 0.85
CA ASN A 2 8.28 -8.16 1.38
C ASN A 2 9.42 -8.97 0.76
N PRO A 3 10.19 -9.75 1.55
CA PRO A 3 11.28 -10.56 1.02
C PRO A 3 10.79 -11.50 -0.07
N SER A 4 9.58 -12.04 0.05
CA SER A 4 8.93 -12.89 -0.95
C SER A 4 8.74 -12.21 -2.30
N THR A 5 8.34 -10.93 -2.32
CA THR A 5 8.14 -10.16 -3.57
C THR A 5 9.48 -9.92 -4.27
N LEU A 6 10.51 -9.56 -3.51
CA LEU A 6 11.85 -9.35 -4.06
C LEU A 6 12.42 -10.65 -4.63
N LEU A 7 12.30 -11.74 -3.87
CA LEU A 7 12.82 -13.06 -4.24
C LEU A 7 12.07 -13.62 -5.46
N GLY A 8 10.74 -13.47 -5.53
CA GLY A 8 9.94 -13.84 -6.69
C GLY A 8 10.31 -13.05 -7.95
N MET A 9 10.55 -11.74 -7.83
CA MET A 9 11.00 -10.91 -8.94
C MET A 9 12.36 -11.37 -9.49
N PHE A 10 13.31 -11.66 -8.60
CA PHE A 10 14.64 -12.16 -9.00
C PHE A 10 14.58 -13.56 -9.64
N ILE A 11 13.80 -14.49 -9.06
CA ILE A 11 13.63 -15.83 -9.64
C ILE A 11 12.97 -15.73 -11.02
N GLY A 12 11.91 -14.92 -11.16
CA GLY A 12 11.25 -14.73 -12.45
C GLY A 12 12.19 -14.18 -13.52
N LEU A 13 12.99 -13.16 -13.18
CA LEU A 13 14.00 -12.61 -14.07
C LEU A 13 15.07 -13.66 -14.44
N ALA A 14 15.53 -14.45 -13.46
CA ALA A 14 16.52 -15.50 -13.68
C ALA A 14 16.01 -16.61 -14.59
N ILE A 15 14.75 -17.02 -14.45
CA ILE A 15 14.12 -18.00 -15.34
C ILE A 15 14.06 -17.47 -16.78
N VAL A 16 13.63 -16.22 -16.96
CA VAL A 16 13.58 -15.59 -18.30
C VAL A 16 15.00 -15.50 -18.90
N ALA A 17 15.98 -15.03 -18.13
CA ALA A 17 17.35 -14.88 -18.59
C ALA A 17 18.00 -16.22 -18.95
N THR A 18 17.81 -17.26 -18.11
CA THR A 18 18.34 -18.61 -18.39
C THR A 18 17.65 -19.24 -19.59
N THR A 19 16.33 -19.04 -19.76
CA THR A 19 15.60 -19.54 -20.94
C THR A 19 16.15 -18.91 -22.22
N ILE A 20 16.37 -17.60 -22.24
CA ILE A 20 16.96 -16.91 -23.39
C ILE A 20 18.39 -17.42 -23.65
N GLY A 21 19.21 -17.55 -22.61
CA GLY A 21 20.60 -18.02 -22.77
C GLY A 21 20.74 -19.47 -23.22
N LEU A 22 19.77 -20.35 -22.91
CA LEU A 22 19.79 -21.76 -23.30
C LEU A 22 19.09 -22.03 -24.64
N SER A 23 18.10 -21.22 -25.03
CA SER A 23 17.29 -21.45 -26.23
C SER A 23 17.63 -20.54 -27.41
N ALA A 24 18.31 -19.41 -27.19
CA ALA A 24 18.66 -18.49 -28.27
C ALA A 24 20.03 -18.83 -28.90
N GLU A 25 20.11 -18.83 -30.23
CA GLU A 25 21.38 -18.92 -30.97
C GLU A 25 22.24 -17.67 -30.75
N ASP A 26 21.61 -16.50 -30.70
CA ASP A 26 22.23 -15.24 -30.31
C ASP A 26 21.32 -14.50 -29.31
N PRO A 27 21.66 -14.52 -28.00
CA PRO A 27 20.91 -13.85 -26.95
C PRO A 27 20.78 -12.34 -27.16
N SER A 28 21.67 -11.71 -27.92
CA SER A 28 21.64 -10.27 -28.17
C SER A 28 20.44 -9.82 -29.01
N ASN A 29 19.87 -10.70 -29.82
CA ASN A 29 18.70 -10.42 -30.66
C ASN A 29 17.43 -10.13 -29.85
N PHE A 30 17.38 -10.55 -28.58
CA PHE A 30 16.26 -10.24 -27.68
C PHE A 30 16.28 -8.79 -27.19
N LEU A 31 17.42 -8.09 -27.30
CA LEU A 31 17.55 -6.67 -26.95
C LEU A 31 17.31 -5.78 -28.18
N ASN A 32 16.05 -5.73 -28.63
CA ASN A 32 15.61 -4.90 -29.74
C ASN A 32 15.21 -3.49 -29.25
N LEU A 33 16.13 -2.53 -29.40
CA LEU A 33 15.92 -1.14 -28.96
C LEU A 33 14.73 -0.45 -29.67
N PRO A 34 14.55 -0.55 -31.01
CA PRO A 34 13.33 -0.09 -31.68
C PRO A 34 12.04 -0.72 -31.13
N GLY A 35 12.04 -2.03 -30.88
CA GLY A 35 10.90 -2.74 -30.31
C GLY A 35 10.56 -2.25 -28.90
N LEU A 36 11.58 -2.00 -28.08
CA LEU A 36 11.41 -1.45 -26.74
C LEU A 36 10.82 -0.03 -26.77
N LEU A 37 11.27 0.83 -27.69
CA LEU A 37 10.69 2.16 -27.88
C LEU A 37 9.22 2.08 -28.30
N LEU A 38 8.85 1.15 -29.16
CA LEU A 38 7.46 0.97 -29.60
C LEU A 38 6.58 0.51 -28.42
N VAL A 39 7.02 -0.48 -27.65
CA VAL A 39 6.24 -1.00 -26.52
C VAL A 39 6.14 0.03 -25.39
N VAL A 40 7.26 0.59 -24.95
CA VAL A 40 7.29 1.56 -23.84
C VAL A 40 6.62 2.87 -24.26
N GLY A 41 6.99 3.42 -25.42
CA GLY A 41 6.42 4.65 -25.95
C GLY A 41 4.93 4.50 -26.27
N GLY A 42 4.53 3.38 -26.88
CA GLY A 42 3.13 3.06 -27.16
C GLY A 42 2.29 2.92 -25.90
N THR A 43 2.82 2.25 -24.87
CA THR A 43 2.14 2.12 -23.57
C THR A 43 1.97 3.47 -22.89
N VAL A 44 3.02 4.30 -22.86
CA VAL A 44 2.94 5.65 -22.28
C VAL A 44 1.94 6.52 -23.05
N ALA A 45 1.97 6.50 -24.38
CA ALA A 45 1.04 7.25 -25.22
C ALA A 45 -0.42 6.80 -25.01
N ALA A 46 -0.68 5.49 -25.04
CA ALA A 46 -2.00 4.94 -24.77
C ALA A 46 -2.51 5.32 -23.36
N THR A 47 -1.63 5.24 -22.36
CA THR A 47 -1.98 5.62 -20.98
C THR A 47 -2.34 7.10 -20.87
N LEU A 48 -1.61 7.99 -21.57
CA LEU A 48 -1.89 9.43 -21.59
C LEU A 48 -3.17 9.79 -22.36
N VAL A 49 -3.57 8.97 -23.34
CA VAL A 49 -4.86 9.10 -24.02
C VAL A 49 -6.00 8.69 -23.09
N SER A 50 -5.81 7.64 -22.29
CA SER A 50 -6.85 7.10 -21.39
C SER A 50 -6.97 7.86 -20.07
N TYR A 51 -5.90 8.44 -19.56
CA TYR A 51 -5.85 9.07 -18.23
C TYR A 51 -5.18 10.44 -18.25
N PRO A 52 -5.67 11.40 -17.44
CA PRO A 52 -5.04 12.70 -17.34
C PRO A 52 -3.63 12.57 -16.74
N LEU A 53 -2.69 13.42 -17.21
CA LEU A 53 -1.27 13.35 -16.86
C LEU A 53 -1.00 13.30 -15.34
N HIS A 54 -1.81 14.00 -14.53
CA HIS A 54 -1.65 14.03 -13.08
C HIS A 54 -1.93 12.67 -12.40
N GLU A 55 -2.78 11.82 -12.99
CA GLU A 55 -3.03 10.46 -12.51
C GLU A 55 -1.88 9.52 -12.90
N VAL A 56 -1.37 9.66 -14.13
CA VAL A 56 -0.20 8.89 -14.60
C VAL A 56 1.02 9.16 -13.72
N LEU A 57 1.26 10.43 -13.37
CA LEU A 57 2.35 10.79 -12.46
C LEU A 57 2.13 10.28 -11.02
N ARG A 58 0.88 10.07 -10.60
CA ARG A 58 0.56 9.51 -9.27
C ARG A 58 1.01 8.06 -9.16
N VAL A 59 1.03 7.30 -10.26
CA VAL A 59 1.47 5.89 -10.27
C VAL A 59 2.89 5.73 -9.74
N PHE A 60 3.82 6.63 -10.10
CA PHE A 60 5.19 6.57 -9.58
C PHE A 60 5.25 6.72 -8.05
N ARG A 61 4.37 7.54 -7.46
CA ARG A 61 4.27 7.67 -6.01
C ARG A 61 3.71 6.39 -5.37
N VAL A 62 2.66 5.81 -5.97
CA VAL A 62 2.04 4.57 -5.50
C VAL A 62 3.01 3.39 -5.60
N PHE A 63 3.79 3.31 -6.67
CA PHE A 63 4.83 2.30 -6.86
C PHE A 63 5.84 2.31 -5.69
N GLY A 64 6.25 3.50 -5.24
CA GLY A 64 7.10 3.65 -4.05
C GLY A 64 6.44 3.14 -2.76
N ILE A 65 5.11 3.29 -2.63
CA ILE A 65 4.35 2.75 -1.49
C ILE A 65 4.32 1.22 -1.54
N VAL A 66 4.05 0.62 -2.70
CA VAL A 66 4.02 -0.84 -2.90
C VAL A 66 5.38 -1.49 -2.64
N LEU A 67 6.47 -0.82 -3.03
CA LEU A 67 7.82 -1.25 -2.71
C LEU A 67 8.13 -1.10 -1.22
N LYS A 68 7.51 -0.16 -0.51
CA LYS A 68 7.72 -0.03 0.93
C LYS A 68 7.08 -1.23 1.63
N ASN A 69 7.81 -1.83 2.57
CA ASN A 69 7.20 -2.87 3.38
C ASN A 69 6.22 -2.18 4.33
N GLU A 70 4.93 -2.30 4.09
CA GLU A 70 3.92 -1.92 5.06
C GLU A 70 3.94 -2.99 6.15
N ARG A 71 4.92 -2.90 7.05
CA ARG A 71 4.80 -3.52 8.36
C ARG A 71 3.61 -2.81 9.01
N LEU A 72 2.42 -3.35 8.79
CA LEU A 72 1.29 -3.13 9.68
C LEU A 72 1.84 -3.48 11.06
N TYR A 73 2.16 -2.45 11.85
CA TYR A 73 2.62 -2.65 13.22
C TYR A 73 1.40 -3.02 14.04
N ALA A 74 0.76 -4.14 13.71
CA ALA A 74 -0.50 -4.57 14.30
C ALA A 74 -0.39 -4.59 15.83
N GLU A 75 0.74 -5.06 16.35
CA GLU A 75 1.03 -5.03 17.79
C GLU A 75 1.04 -3.61 18.37
N ARG A 76 1.65 -2.64 17.68
CA ARG A 76 1.68 -1.25 18.13
C ARG A 76 0.30 -0.60 18.02
N ASP A 77 -0.41 -0.88 16.93
CA ASP A 77 -1.76 -0.38 16.69
C ASP A 77 -2.73 -0.94 17.75
N ILE A 78 -2.64 -2.24 18.08
CA ILE A 78 -3.39 -2.86 19.19
C ILE A 78 -3.06 -2.18 20.51
N ASN A 79 -1.77 -1.96 20.81
CA ASN A 79 -1.37 -1.28 22.06
C ASN A 79 -1.93 0.15 22.13
N GLU A 80 -1.89 0.90 21.03
CA GLU A 80 -2.50 2.24 20.93
C GLU A 80 -4.02 2.20 21.22
N LEU A 81 -4.74 1.21 20.66
CA LEU A 81 -6.18 1.03 20.90
C LEU A 81 -6.51 0.64 22.35
N VAL A 82 -5.76 -0.31 22.92
CA VAL A 82 -5.96 -0.81 24.29
C VAL A 82 -5.70 0.29 25.32
N GLU A 83 -4.70 1.15 25.10
CA GLU A 83 -4.42 2.28 25.99
C GLU A 83 -5.59 3.28 26.02
N VAL A 84 -6.14 3.63 24.86
CA VAL A 84 -7.31 4.53 24.79
C VAL A 84 -8.53 3.88 25.45
N ALA A 85 -8.77 2.59 25.22
CA ALA A 85 -9.86 1.85 25.85
C ALA A 85 -9.73 1.81 27.39
N LYS A 86 -8.51 1.59 27.91
CA LYS A 86 -8.23 1.63 29.35
C LYS A 86 -8.53 3.00 29.96
N LEU A 87 -8.11 4.09 29.31
CA LEU A 87 -8.36 5.45 29.78
C LEU A 87 -9.86 5.78 29.80
N LYS A 88 -10.60 5.36 28.77
CA LYS A 88 -12.07 5.49 28.72
C LYS A 88 -12.72 4.75 29.89
N PHE A 89 -12.34 3.49 30.12
CA PHE A 89 -12.89 2.67 31.22
C PHE A 89 -12.59 3.25 32.60
N GLN A 90 -11.44 3.90 32.77
CA GLN A 90 -11.06 4.62 33.99
C GLN A 90 -11.74 6.00 34.13
N GLY A 91 -12.62 6.40 33.22
CA GLY A 91 -13.31 7.69 33.24
C GLY A 91 -12.44 8.90 32.86
N GLN A 92 -11.22 8.68 32.36
CA GLN A 92 -10.26 9.73 32.03
C GLN A 92 -10.41 10.20 30.56
N ILE A 93 -11.59 10.71 30.21
CA ILE A 93 -11.96 11.04 28.82
C ILE A 93 -10.97 12.04 28.19
N GLY A 94 -10.57 13.10 28.90
CA GLY A 94 -9.62 14.08 28.36
C GLY A 94 -8.24 13.50 28.02
N ARG A 95 -7.77 12.48 28.77
CA ARG A 95 -6.53 11.76 28.46
C ARG A 95 -6.72 10.78 27.31
N ALA A 96 -7.90 10.17 27.21
CA ALA A 96 -8.25 9.32 26.08
C ALA A 96 -8.23 10.11 24.76
N ASP A 97 -8.77 11.33 24.74
CA ASP A 97 -8.72 12.25 23.59
C ASP A 97 -7.29 12.69 23.24
N GLU A 98 -6.48 13.02 24.25
CA GLU A 98 -5.08 13.37 24.02
C GLU A 98 -4.32 12.21 23.38
N LYS A 99 -4.59 10.97 23.84
CA LYS A 99 -3.96 9.77 23.29
C LYS A 99 -4.49 9.42 21.91
N LEU A 100 -5.79 9.58 21.67
CA LEU A 100 -6.44 9.38 20.39
C LEU A 100 -5.78 10.24 19.29
N ASN A 101 -5.50 11.51 19.59
CA ASN A 101 -4.84 12.42 18.66
C ASN A 101 -3.40 12.01 18.28
N ARG A 102 -2.77 11.14 19.08
CA ARG A 102 -1.43 10.60 18.82
C ARG A 102 -1.46 9.31 17.99
N ILE A 103 -2.63 8.72 17.75
CA ILE A 103 -2.76 7.51 16.91
C ILE A 103 -2.35 7.85 15.48
N ARG A 104 -1.32 7.16 14.98
CA ARG A 104 -0.73 7.44 13.67
C ARG A 104 -1.65 7.02 12.53
N ASN A 105 -2.33 5.90 12.69
CA ASN A 105 -3.25 5.38 11.68
C ASN A 105 -4.56 6.21 11.68
N PRO A 106 -4.84 6.99 10.62
CA PRO A 106 -6.03 7.85 10.57
C PRO A 106 -7.33 7.05 10.50
N PHE A 107 -7.30 5.82 9.98
CA PHE A 107 -8.46 4.93 9.96
C PHE A 107 -8.83 4.50 11.38
N LEU A 108 -7.86 3.98 12.14
CA LEU A 108 -8.06 3.58 13.54
C LEU A 108 -8.45 4.75 14.44
N ARG A 109 -7.88 5.94 14.19
CA ARG A 109 -8.22 7.16 14.92
C ARG A 109 -9.70 7.51 14.78
N SER A 110 -10.23 7.52 13.55
CA SER A 110 -11.65 7.83 13.36
C SER A 110 -12.58 6.77 13.96
N GLY A 111 -12.22 5.49 13.87
CA GLY A 111 -12.98 4.42 14.51
C GLY A 111 -13.01 4.59 16.04
N MET A 112 -11.86 4.84 16.67
CA MET A 112 -11.78 5.07 18.11
C MET A 112 -12.45 6.36 18.58
N GLN A 113 -12.46 7.40 17.74
CA GLN A 113 -13.18 8.62 18.01
C GLN A 113 -14.68 8.35 18.16
N MET A 114 -15.27 7.59 17.23
CA MET A 114 -16.68 7.17 17.31
C MET A 114 -16.98 6.35 18.58
N VAL A 115 -16.02 5.53 19.03
CA VAL A 115 -16.16 4.78 20.29
C VAL A 115 -16.14 5.70 21.52
N LEU A 116 -15.34 6.77 21.52
CA LEU A 116 -15.33 7.77 22.59
C LEU A 116 -16.61 8.60 22.58
N ASP A 117 -17.09 8.98 21.39
CA ASP A 117 -18.31 9.75 21.18
C ASP A 117 -19.60 8.96 21.50
N GLY A 118 -19.48 7.64 21.73
CA GLY A 118 -20.61 6.79 22.09
C GLY A 118 -21.51 6.40 20.91
N ALA A 119 -20.97 6.41 19.69
CA ALA A 119 -21.68 5.93 18.50
C ALA A 119 -22.11 4.46 18.66
N SER A 120 -23.19 4.08 17.98
CA SER A 120 -23.65 2.70 17.97
C SER A 120 -22.64 1.78 17.26
N SER A 121 -22.61 0.51 17.64
CA SER A 121 -21.77 -0.48 16.97
C SER A 121 -22.11 -0.62 15.48
N GLU A 122 -23.37 -0.45 15.11
CA GLU A 122 -23.84 -0.54 13.73
C GLU A 122 -23.31 0.63 12.89
N ASP A 123 -23.36 1.86 13.41
CA ASP A 123 -22.80 3.03 12.73
C ASP A 123 -21.28 2.92 12.57
N LEU A 124 -20.60 2.42 13.61
CA LEU A 124 -19.17 2.19 13.58
C LEU A 124 -18.78 1.15 12.52
N ILE A 125 -19.46 0.00 12.49
CA ILE A 125 -19.21 -1.05 11.51
C ILE A 125 -19.49 -0.52 10.10
N THR A 126 -20.59 0.20 9.91
CA THR A 126 -20.97 0.79 8.61
C THR A 126 -19.89 1.76 8.11
N LEU A 127 -19.41 2.66 8.97
CA LEU A 127 -18.37 3.63 8.60
C LEU A 127 -17.02 2.95 8.33
N MET A 128 -16.66 1.96 9.15
CA MET A 128 -15.41 1.20 8.96
C MET A 128 -15.42 0.38 7.68
N GLN A 129 -16.56 -0.23 7.32
CA GLN A 129 -16.72 -0.96 6.06
C GLN A 129 -16.67 -0.04 4.85
N TRP A 130 -17.28 1.15 4.94
CA TRP A 130 -17.28 2.11 3.82
C TRP A 130 -15.89 2.68 3.49
N ARG A 131 -14.99 2.73 4.48
CA ARG A 131 -13.67 3.37 4.35
C ARG A 131 -12.54 2.42 3.94
N ILE A 132 -12.80 1.12 3.91
CA ILE A 132 -11.89 0.07 3.39
C ILE A 132 -12.13 -0.07 1.88
#